data_AF-A0A0M2R6L4-F1
#
_entry.id   AF-A0A0M2R6L4-F1
#
_cell.length_a   1.000
_cell.length_b   1.000
_cell.length_c   1.000
_cell.angle_alpha   90.00
_cell.angle_beta   90.00
_cell.angle_gamma   90.00
#
_symmetry.space_group_name_H-M   'P 1'
#
loop_
_entity.id
_entity.type
_entity.pdbx_description
1 polymer ?
#
loop_
_entity_poly.entity_id
_entity_poly.type
_entity_poly.pdbx_seq_one_letter_code
_entity_poly.pdbx_strand_id
1 'polypeptide(L)'
;MSDEKKKTDDPIAIFILGELYGAENAVSPDALARAYYKPRAKKEDRPDAWRKYLPAVRQQALHLARTGRINIIRKGEVADPNAPIKGLFKLVIA
;
A
#
# COMPACT_ATOMS: atom_id res chain seq x y z
N MET A 1 -3.23 -33.16 -0.92
CA MET A 1 -4.22 -32.47 -1.76
C MET A 1 -4.23 -31.03 -1.30
N SER A 2 -3.53 -30.17 -2.04
CA SER A 2 -3.23 -28.81 -1.63
C SER A 2 -4.46 -27.95 -1.83
N ASP A 3 -5.00 -27.43 -0.73
CA ASP A 3 -6.10 -26.45 -0.68
C ASP A 3 -5.86 -25.30 -1.67
N GLU A 4 -6.52 -25.36 -2.82
CA GLU A 4 -6.64 -24.28 -3.78
C GLU A 4 -7.65 -23.25 -3.24
N LYS A 5 -7.33 -22.64 -2.10
CA LYS A 5 -8.04 -21.46 -1.62
C LYS A 5 -7.73 -20.35 -2.61
N LYS A 6 -8.73 -19.95 -3.41
CA LYS A 6 -8.78 -18.62 -4.04
C LYS A 6 -8.40 -17.61 -2.98
N LYS A 7 -7.14 -17.15 -2.98
CA LYS A 7 -6.63 -16.18 -2.02
C LYS A 7 -7.32 -14.87 -2.34
N THR A 8 -8.42 -14.59 -1.64
CA THR A 8 -8.96 -13.25 -1.60
C THR A 8 -7.84 -12.35 -1.09
N ASP A 9 -7.40 -11.41 -1.93
CA ASP A 9 -6.35 -10.47 -1.56
C ASP A 9 -6.78 -9.71 -0.29
N ASP A 10 -5.81 -9.34 0.56
CA ASP A 10 -6.08 -8.57 1.78
C ASP A 10 -6.90 -7.30 1.43
N PRO A 11 -7.91 -6.90 2.22
CA PRO A 11 -8.69 -5.69 1.94
C PRO A 11 -7.83 -4.43 1.73
N ILE A 12 -6.70 -4.34 2.42
CA ILE A 12 -5.72 -3.25 2.24
C ILE A 12 -5.01 -3.40 0.89
N ALA A 13 -4.67 -4.61 0.46
CA ALA A 13 -4.05 -4.84 -0.84
C ALA A 13 -5.01 -4.48 -1.99
N ILE A 14 -6.28 -4.89 -1.89
CA ILE A 14 -7.34 -4.52 -2.85
C ILE A 14 -7.49 -2.99 -2.89
N PHE A 15 -7.51 -2.34 -1.72
CA PHE A 15 -7.59 -0.89 -1.63
C PHE A 15 -6.39 -0.20 -2.28
N ILE A 16 -5.15 -0.66 -2.01
CA ILE A 16 -3.92 -0.12 -2.61
C ILE A 16 -4.01 -0.21 -4.14
N LEU A 17 -4.39 -1.37 -4.67
CA LEU A 17 -4.54 -1.54 -6.12
C LEU A 17 -5.59 -0.58 -6.68
N GLY A 18 -6.77 -0.51 -6.07
CA GLY A 18 -7.84 0.39 -6.52
C GLY A 18 -7.41 1.85 -6.56
N GLU A 19 -6.71 2.33 -5.53
CA GLU A 19 -6.18 3.69 -5.51
C GLU A 19 -5.08 3.91 -6.55
N LEU A 20 -4.19 2.94 -6.76
CA LEU A 20 -3.13 3.07 -7.77
C LEU A 20 -3.66 3.00 -9.21
N TYR A 21 -4.72 2.23 -9.47
CA TYR A 21 -5.39 2.23 -10.78
C TYR A 21 -6.08 3.56 -11.09
N GLY A 22 -6.61 4.25 -10.08
CA GLY A 22 -7.21 5.57 -10.22
C GLY A 22 -6.22 6.73 -10.16
N ALA A 23 -4.98 6.48 -9.76
CA ALA A 23 -3.96 7.52 -9.59
C ALA A 23 -3.11 7.67 -10.85
N GLU A 24 -3.10 8.87 -11.43
CA GLU A 24 -2.19 9.23 -12.53
C GLU A 24 -0.73 9.36 -12.08
N ASN A 25 -0.50 9.56 -10.78
CA ASN A 25 0.80 9.86 -10.20
C ASN A 25 1.18 8.89 -9.10
N ALA A 26 2.49 8.78 -8.86
CA ALA A 26 3.04 7.94 -7.80
C ALA A 26 2.53 8.36 -6.40
N VAL A 27 1.91 7.40 -5.69
CA VAL A 27 1.25 7.62 -4.40
C VAL A 27 2.15 7.20 -3.25
N SER A 28 2.17 7.96 -2.15
CA SER A 28 2.94 7.57 -0.96
C SER A 28 2.15 6.60 -0.06
N PRO A 29 2.83 5.70 0.68
CA PRO A 29 2.18 4.84 1.67
C PRO A 29 1.39 5.61 2.73
N ASP A 30 1.89 6.79 3.12
CA ASP A 30 1.20 7.67 4.06
C ASP A 30 -0.10 8.24 3.49
N ALA A 31 -0.15 8.55 2.18
CA ALA A 31 -1.38 8.97 1.51
C ALA A 31 -2.40 7.81 1.48
N LEU A 32 -1.96 6.59 1.14
CA LEU A 32 -2.82 5.41 1.14
C LEU A 32 -3.36 5.08 2.55
N ALA A 33 -2.52 5.13 3.58
CA ALA A 33 -2.95 4.90 4.96
C ALA A 33 -3.99 5.95 5.42
N ARG A 34 -3.80 7.21 5.04
CA ARG A 34 -4.79 8.27 5.31
C ARG A 34 -6.08 8.06 4.52
N ALA A 35 -6.00 7.74 3.24
CA ALA A 35 -7.17 7.50 2.39
C ALA A 35 -7.98 6.30 2.89
N TYR A 36 -7.30 5.22 3.30
CA TYR A 36 -7.93 4.05 3.90
C TYR A 36 -8.63 4.37 5.23
N TYR A 37 -8.04 5.26 6.03
CA TYR A 37 -8.58 5.63 7.33
C TYR A 37 -9.66 6.72 7.25
N LYS A 38 -9.61 7.63 6.28
CA LYS A 38 -10.54 8.76 6.12
C LYS A 38 -12.03 8.38 6.24
N PRO A 39 -12.55 7.33 5.57
CA PRO A 39 -13.96 6.94 5.73
C PRO A 39 -14.28 6.29 7.09
N ARG A 40 -13.26 5.91 7.86
CA ARG A 40 -13.37 5.27 9.19
C ARG A 40 -13.06 6.23 10.33
N ALA A 41 -12.66 7.46 10.03
CA ALA A 41 -12.29 8.45 11.01
C ALA A 41 -13.53 8.93 11.78
N LYS A 42 -13.46 8.90 13.12
CA LYS A 42 -14.48 9.45 14.01
C LYS A 42 -14.15 10.88 14.39
N LYS A 43 -15.15 11.61 14.87
CA LYS A 43 -14.98 13.02 15.30
C LYS A 43 -14.05 13.14 16.51
N GLU A 44 -14.00 12.12 17.36
CA GLU A 44 -13.11 12.08 18.53
C GLU A 44 -11.71 11.53 18.24
N ASP A 45 -11.48 11.02 17.01
CA ASP A 45 -10.21 10.38 16.70
C ASP A 45 -9.08 11.40 16.59
N ARG A 46 -7.91 10.99 17.07
CA ARG A 46 -6.71 11.82 16.97
C ARG A 46 -6.27 11.99 15.51
N PRO A 47 -5.68 13.14 15.16
CA PRO A 47 -5.20 13.40 13.79
C PRO A 47 -4.09 12.44 13.33
N ASP A 48 -3.48 11.67 14.23
CA ASP A 48 -2.44 10.67 13.98
C ASP A 48 -2.96 9.22 13.99
N ALA A 49 -4.27 8.98 14.18
CA ALA A 49 -4.84 7.64 14.28
C ALA A 49 -4.65 6.77 13.02
N TRP A 50 -4.49 7.39 11.84
CA TRP A 50 -4.16 6.69 10.60
C TRP A 50 -2.79 6.00 10.63
N ARG A 51 -1.85 6.44 11.48
CA ARG A 51 -0.48 5.89 11.54
C ARG A 51 -0.46 4.41 11.91
N LYS A 52 -1.49 3.91 12.61
CA LYS A 52 -1.62 2.49 12.94
C LYS A 52 -1.77 1.59 11.73
N TYR A 53 -2.27 2.11 10.60
CA TYR A 53 -2.41 1.37 9.34
C TYR A 53 -1.15 1.44 8.48
N LEU A 54 -0.22 2.35 8.78
CA LEU A 54 0.99 2.52 7.98
C LEU A 54 1.83 1.23 7.87
N PRO A 55 2.08 0.45 8.95
CA PRO A 55 2.81 -0.80 8.85
C PRO A 55 2.11 -1.81 7.94
N ALA A 56 0.78 -1.94 8.07
CA ALA A 56 -0.02 -2.86 7.27
C ALA A 56 -0.01 -2.47 5.78
N VAL A 57 -0.20 -1.19 5.46
CA VAL A 57 -0.13 -0.66 4.09
C VAL A 57 1.25 -0.93 3.49
N ARG A 58 2.34 -0.70 4.24
CA ARG A 58 3.70 -0.96 3.76
C ARG A 58 3.95 -2.44 3.49
N GLN A 59 3.49 -3.31 4.39
CA GLN A 59 3.60 -4.76 4.21
C GLN A 59 2.84 -5.24 2.96
N GLN A 60 1.60 -4.79 2.78
CA GLN A 60 0.79 -5.17 1.62
C GLN A 60 1.33 -4.59 0.31
N ALA A 61 1.78 -3.33 0.31
CA ALA A 61 2.44 -2.75 -0.85
C ALA A 61 3.70 -3.53 -1.25
N LEU A 62 4.51 -3.95 -0.27
CA LEU A 62 5.69 -4.76 -0.53
C LEU A 62 5.33 -6.13 -1.08
N HIS A 63 4.28 -6.77 -0.55
CA HIS A 63 3.76 -8.01 -1.09
C HIS A 63 3.32 -7.87 -2.54
N LEU A 64 2.52 -6.84 -2.85
CA LEU A 64 2.07 -6.54 -4.21
C LEU A 64 3.24 -6.30 -5.17
N ALA A 65 4.26 -5.58 -4.71
CA ALA A 65 5.44 -5.31 -5.52
C ALA A 65 6.27 -6.57 -5.79
N ARG A 66 6.40 -7.47 -4.80
CA ARG A 66 7.05 -8.78 -4.98
C ARG A 66 6.28 -9.68 -5.95
N THR A 67 4.96 -9.55 -6.00
CA THR A 67 4.13 -10.26 -6.98
C THR A 67 4.11 -9.59 -8.36
N GLY A 68 4.81 -8.47 -8.54
CA GLY A 68 4.88 -7.74 -9.82
C GLY A 68 3.59 -6.97 -10.17
N ARG A 69 2.69 -6.75 -9.22
CA ARG A 69 1.43 -6.02 -9.46
C ARG A 69 1.60 -4.50 -9.37
N ILE A 70 2.59 -4.03 -8.62
CA ILE A 70 2.90 -2.60 -8.44
C ILE A 70 4.41 -2.39 -8.46
N ASN A 71 4.87 -1.20 -8.80
CA ASN A 71 6.27 -0.81 -8.68
C ASN A 71 6.47 0.16 -7.53
N ILE A 72 7.59 0.02 -6.83
CA ILE A 72 7.99 0.92 -5.74
C ILE A 72 9.01 1.89 -6.29
N ILE A 73 8.71 3.18 -6.29
CA ILE A 73 9.61 4.23 -6.76
C ILE A 73 10.32 4.87 -5.56
N ARG A 74 11.64 4.87 -5.57
CA ARG A 74 12.47 5.52 -4.56
C ARG A 74 13.52 6.39 -5.24
N LYS A 75 13.61 7.66 -4.83
CA LYS A 75 14.54 8.64 -5.44
C LYS A 75 14.42 8.76 -6.97
N GLY A 76 13.24 8.46 -7.54
CA GLY A 76 13.00 8.51 -8.98
C GLY A 76 13.23 7.20 -9.72
N GLU A 77 13.76 6.17 -9.04
CA GLU A 77 14.05 4.86 -9.65
C GLU A 77 13.14 3.77 -9.09
N VAL A 78 12.89 2.73 -9.89
CA VAL A 78 12.19 1.53 -9.43
C VAL A 78 13.10 0.80 -8.44
N ALA A 79 12.69 0.74 -7.19
CA ALA A 79 13.39 0.03 -6.12
C ALA A 79 13.04 -1.47 -6.15
N ASP A 80 14.03 -2.30 -5.84
CA ASP A 80 13.83 -3.74 -5.67
C ASP A 80 12.89 -4.03 -4.48
N PRO A 81 11.75 -4.70 -4.72
CA PRO A 81 10.79 -5.06 -3.67
C PRO A 81 11.28 -6.18 -2.73
N ASN A 82 12.40 -6.83 -3.02
CA ASN A 82 13.03 -7.81 -2.13
C ASN A 82 14.03 -7.16 -1.16
N ALA A 83 14.56 -5.98 -1.50
CA ALA A 83 15.48 -5.23 -0.66
C ALA A 83 14.75 -4.51 0.51
N PRO A 84 15.44 -4.22 1.62
CA PRO A 84 14.86 -3.47 2.73
C PRO A 84 14.57 -2.01 2.33
N ILE A 85 13.30 -1.72 2.02
CA ILE A 85 12.85 -0.37 1.67
C ILE A 85 12.64 0.47 2.92
N LYS A 86 13.68 1.26 3.27
CA LYS A 86 13.65 2.21 4.39
C LYS A 86 13.39 3.64 3.89
N GLY A 87 12.57 4.38 4.63
CA GLY A 87 12.29 5.81 4.41
C GLY A 87 11.12 6.10 3.48
N LEU A 88 11.16 7.24 2.81
CA LEU A 88 10.13 7.70 1.89
C LEU A 88 10.27 7.00 0.53
N PHE A 89 9.17 6.42 0.08
CA PHE A 89 9.02 5.84 -1.25
C PHE A 89 7.62 6.12 -1.77
N LYS A 90 7.43 5.97 -3.08
CA LYS A 90 6.15 6.07 -3.74
C LYS A 90 5.80 4.75 -4.39
N LEU A 91 4.54 4.57 -4.71
CA LEU A 91 3.94 3.39 -5.29
C LEU A 91 3.27 3.80 -6.60
N VAL A 92 3.48 3.00 -7.63
CA VAL A 92 2.82 3.15 -8.93
C VAL A 92 2.29 1.80 -9.36
N ILE A 93 1.24 1.79 -10.19
CA ILE A 93 0.81 0.57 -10.85
C ILE A 93 1.95 0.04 -11.76
N ALA A 94 2.08 -1.28 -11.85
CA ALA A 94 3.11 -1.91 -12.69
C ALA A 94 2.73 -1.90 -14.18
#